data_AF-A0A388LH10-F1
#
_entry.id   AF-A0A388LH10-F1
#
_cell.length_a   1.000
_cell.length_b   1.000
_cell.length_c   1.000
_cell.angle_alpha   90.00
_cell.angle_beta   90.00
_cell.angle_gamma   90.00
#
_symmetry.space_group_name_H-M   'P 1'
#
loop_
_entity.id
_entity.type
_entity.pdbx_description
1 polymer ?
#
loop_
_entity_poly.entity_id
_entity_poly.type
_entity_poly.pdbx_seq_one_letter_code
_entity_poly.pdbx_strand_id
1 'polypeptide(L)'
;MNDLFRPWLDRFVVVYLDDILVFSKTLDEHQGHLRQVLEKLREINFKIKAKKCDWAKTQVLYLGHVLDGDGVKPEDSKIAAIRDWPTLRTLTELRSFLGLANYYRKFVRNFSTIAAPLRRLLRKETIWNWDKDCTSAMKKLKQALIEYPVLKVADPSLPFVVTTDASHYGIGAVLQQDDGNGYRPVEFMSARMPSEKVATSTYERELYALRQALDHWKHMKHYDG
;
A
#
# COMPACT_ATOMS: atom_id res chain seq x y z
N MET A 1 5.96 19.42 10.76
CA MET A 1 5.00 19.74 9.68
C MET A 1 3.61 19.19 9.93
N ASN A 2 3.44 17.98 10.50
CA ASN A 2 2.10 17.45 10.80
C ASN A 2 1.29 18.36 11.75
N ASP A 3 1.89 18.90 12.81
CA ASP A 3 1.20 19.84 13.70
C ASP A 3 0.79 21.16 13.02
N LEU A 4 1.55 21.58 12.00
CA LEU A 4 1.27 22.80 11.25
C LEU A 4 -0.01 22.69 10.42
N PHE A 5 -0.19 21.52 9.79
CA PHE A 5 -1.31 21.26 8.90
C PHE A 5 -2.42 20.44 9.55
N ARG A 6 -2.35 20.19 10.86
CA ARG A 6 -3.31 19.35 11.60
C ARG A 6 -4.79 19.64 11.28
N PRO A 7 -5.24 20.89 11.11
CA PRO A 7 -6.64 21.18 10.74
C PRO A 7 -7.06 20.70 9.33
N TRP A 8 -6.08 20.44 8.46
CA TRP A 8 -6.25 20.14 7.03
C TRP A 8 -5.75 18.75 6.64
N LEU A 9 -5.04 18.06 7.55
CA LEU A 9 -4.56 16.70 7.37
C LEU A 9 -5.74 15.79 7.00
N ASP A 10 -5.53 14.98 5.98
CA ASP A 10 -6.48 13.99 5.43
C ASP A 10 -7.81 14.58 4.92
N ARG A 11 -7.97 15.91 4.94
CA ARG A 11 -9.10 16.62 4.32
C ARG A 11 -8.76 17.13 2.93
N PHE A 12 -7.62 17.81 2.82
CA PHE A 12 -7.09 18.29 1.54
C PHE A 12 -5.56 18.38 1.52
N VAL A 13 -4.88 18.00 2.61
CA VAL A 13 -3.43 17.97 2.74
C VAL A 13 -2.98 16.60 3.25
N VAL A 14 -1.97 16.01 2.61
CA VAL A 14 -1.21 14.87 3.14
C VAL A 14 0.25 15.30 3.25
N VAL A 15 0.89 15.01 4.38
CA VAL A 15 2.28 15.39 4.64
C VAL A 15 3.07 14.15 5.01
N TYR A 16 4.24 14.00 4.38
CA TYR A 16 5.22 12.99 4.74
C TYR A 16 6.61 13.62 4.74
N LEU A 17 7.22 13.73 5.93
CA LEU A 17 8.49 14.43 6.14
C LEU A 17 8.46 15.85 5.55
N ASP A 18 9.13 16.06 4.41
CA ASP A 18 9.25 17.30 3.64
C ASP A 18 8.31 17.38 2.42
N ASP A 19 7.63 16.28 2.06
CA ASP A 19 6.72 16.22 0.92
C ASP A 19 5.27 16.55 1.33
N ILE A 20 4.72 17.61 0.73
CA ILE A 20 3.34 18.07 0.95
C ILE A 20 2.53 17.80 -0.31
N LEU A 21 1.49 17.00 -0.19
CA LEU A 21 0.49 16.79 -1.22
C LEU A 21 -0.77 17.59 -0.88
N VAL A 22 -1.25 18.38 -1.83
CA VAL A 22 -2.54 19.09 -1.73
C VAL A 22 -3.48 18.48 -2.76
N PHE A 23 -4.70 18.12 -2.37
CA PHE A 23 -5.68 17.49 -3.24
C PHE A 23 -7.06 18.15 -3.08
N SER A 24 -7.87 18.17 -4.14
CA SER A 24 -9.18 18.85 -4.15
C SER A 24 -10.06 18.27 -5.26
N LYS A 25 -11.38 18.46 -5.20
CA LYS A 25 -12.30 17.90 -6.20
C LYS A 25 -12.37 18.75 -7.46
N THR A 26 -12.25 20.07 -7.30
CA THR A 26 -12.27 21.02 -8.43
C THR A 26 -11.04 21.91 -8.43
N LEU A 27 -10.71 22.49 -9.59
CA LEU A 27 -9.59 23.43 -9.71
C LEU A 27 -9.81 24.70 -8.87
N ASP A 28 -11.05 25.17 -8.75
CA ASP A 28 -11.40 26.35 -7.95
C ASP A 28 -11.14 26.12 -6.45
N GLU A 29 -11.65 25.00 -5.91
CA GLU A 29 -11.32 24.56 -4.56
C GLU A 29 -9.81 24.40 -4.37
N HIS A 30 -9.12 23.83 -5.37
CA HIS A 30 -7.69 23.60 -5.32
C HIS A 30 -6.89 24.90 -5.17
N GLN A 31 -7.27 25.96 -5.89
CA GLN A 31 -6.64 27.27 -5.74
C GLN A 31 -6.82 27.83 -4.33
N GLY A 32 -8.00 27.67 -3.74
CA GLY A 32 -8.29 28.06 -2.36
C GLY A 32 -7.47 27.29 -1.33
N HIS A 33 -7.39 25.97 -1.47
CA HIS A 33 -6.57 25.11 -0.61
C HIS A 33 -5.08 25.40 -0.74
N LEU A 34 -4.59 25.59 -1.96
CA LEU A 34 -3.20 25.91 -2.23
C LEU A 34 -2.81 27.25 -1.58
N ARG A 35 -3.69 28.27 -1.69
CA ARG A 35 -3.49 29.56 -1.04
C ARG A 35 -3.30 29.40 0.47
N GLN A 36 -4.20 28.67 1.14
CA GLN A 36 -4.11 28.40 2.58
C GLN A 36 -2.79 27.73 2.97
N VAL A 37 -2.37 26.70 2.22
CA VAL A 37 -1.12 25.98 2.47
C VAL A 37 0.10 26.89 2.29
N LEU A 38 0.16 27.66 1.21
CA LEU A 38 1.28 28.56 0.92
C LEU A 38 1.37 29.72 1.91
N GLU A 39 0.24 30.29 2.31
CA GLU A 39 0.18 31.32 3.36
C GLU A 39 0.70 30.74 4.68
N LYS A 40 0.28 29.53 5.05
CA LYS A 40 0.74 28.89 6.28
C LYS A 40 2.23 28.61 6.29
N LEU A 41 2.78 28.16 5.16
CA LEU A 41 4.23 27.96 5.01
C LEU A 41 4.99 29.29 5.08
N ARG A 42 4.42 30.37 4.53
CA ARG A 42 5.00 31.71 4.59
C ARG A 42 5.04 32.25 6.02
N GLU A 43 3.98 32.06 6.82
CA GLU A 43 3.92 32.49 8.23
C GLU A 43 5.09 31.93 9.06
N ILE A 44 5.46 30.67 8.82
CA ILE A 44 6.55 30.00 9.54
C ILE A 44 7.91 30.10 8.83
N ASN A 45 8.04 30.98 7.82
CA ASN A 45 9.25 31.17 7.03
C ASN A 45 9.79 29.92 6.32
N PHE A 46 8.93 28.94 6.04
CA PHE A 46 9.34 27.75 5.31
C PHE A 46 9.54 28.09 3.82
N LYS A 47 10.62 27.58 3.21
CA LYS A 47 10.97 27.90 1.82
C LYS A 47 10.69 26.70 0.92
N ILE A 48 9.92 26.96 -0.13
CA ILE A 48 9.59 25.97 -1.15
C ILE A 48 10.56 26.13 -2.32
N LYS A 49 11.11 25.01 -2.80
CA LYS A 49 11.89 24.98 -4.04
C LYS A 49 10.95 24.82 -5.23
N ALA A 50 10.42 25.92 -5.75
CA ALA A 50 9.39 25.92 -6.81
C ALA A 50 9.72 25.03 -8.02
N LYS A 51 11.00 24.89 -8.39
CA LYS A 51 11.46 24.01 -9.49
C LYS A 51 11.24 22.52 -9.24
N LYS A 52 11.04 22.11 -7.98
CA LYS A 52 10.77 20.72 -7.57
C LYS A 52 9.28 20.48 -7.27
N CYS A 53 8.43 21.47 -7.51
CA CYS A 53 7.00 21.36 -7.22
C CYS A 53 6.22 21.13 -8.51
N ASP A 54 5.32 20.15 -8.45
CA ASP A 54 4.28 19.96 -9.44
C ASP A 54 3.02 20.73 -9.00
N TRP A 55 2.50 21.59 -9.87
CA TRP A 55 1.36 22.44 -9.55
C TRP A 55 0.13 22.04 -10.36
N ALA A 56 -1.01 21.92 -9.67
CA ALA A 56 -2.34 21.73 -10.26
C ALA A 56 -2.39 20.65 -11.38
N LYS A 57 -1.73 19.51 -11.14
CA LYS A 57 -1.74 18.37 -12.05
C LYS A 57 -2.93 17.46 -11.74
N THR A 58 -3.48 16.83 -12.78
CA THR A 58 -4.50 15.78 -12.63
C THR A 58 -3.92 14.43 -12.19
N GLN A 59 -2.60 14.28 -12.31
CA GLN A 59 -1.84 13.11 -11.88
C GLN A 59 -0.50 13.57 -11.28
N VAL A 60 -0.08 12.98 -10.16
CA VAL A 60 1.19 13.30 -9.50
C VAL A 60 1.88 12.05 -8.96
N LEU A 61 3.21 12.04 -9.01
CA LEU A 61 4.03 11.04 -8.33
C LEU A 61 4.28 11.50 -6.89
N TYR A 62 3.77 10.75 -5.92
CA TYR A 62 3.93 11.04 -4.50
C TYR A 62 4.36 9.78 -3.76
N LEU A 63 5.51 9.84 -3.08
CA LEU A 63 6.08 8.73 -2.33
C LEU A 63 6.07 7.41 -3.13
N GLY A 64 6.61 7.39 -4.35
CA GLY A 64 6.67 6.18 -5.18
C GLY A 64 5.32 5.62 -5.64
N HIS A 65 4.24 6.40 -5.56
CA HIS A 65 2.91 6.07 -6.05
C HIS A 65 2.41 7.15 -6.99
N VAL A 66 1.74 6.74 -8.07
CA VAL A 66 1.02 7.64 -8.94
C VAL A 66 -0.38 7.82 -8.37
N LEU A 67 -0.77 9.07 -8.14
CA LEU A 67 -2.08 9.47 -7.64
C LEU A 67 -2.82 10.23 -8.74
N ASP A 68 -4.03 9.81 -9.05
CA ASP A 68 -4.92 10.49 -10.00
C ASP A 68 -6.40 10.34 -9.58
N GLY A 69 -7.31 10.81 -10.43
CA GLY A 69 -8.75 10.74 -10.18
C GLY A 69 -9.31 9.31 -10.07
N ASP A 70 -8.61 8.30 -10.60
CA ASP A 70 -9.06 6.90 -10.49
C ASP A 70 -8.67 6.29 -9.15
N GLY A 71 -7.50 6.69 -8.63
CA GLY A 71 -7.00 6.27 -7.33
C GLY A 71 -5.48 6.25 -7.24
N VAL A 72 -4.96 5.22 -6.59
CA VAL A 72 -3.53 5.02 -6.28
C VAL A 72 -2.99 3.88 -7.12
N LYS A 73 -1.87 4.12 -7.80
CA LYS A 73 -1.16 3.16 -8.65
C LYS A 73 0.33 3.11 -8.24
N PRO A 74 1.02 1.98 -8.42
CA PRO A 74 2.48 1.94 -8.30
C PRO A 74 3.16 2.86 -9.32
N GLU A 75 4.40 3.28 -9.06
CA GLU A 75 5.21 4.02 -10.03
C GLU A 75 5.64 3.11 -11.21
N ASP A 76 5.40 3.56 -12.43
CA ASP A 76 5.69 2.80 -13.66
C ASP A 76 7.15 2.32 -13.76
N SER A 77 8.10 3.16 -13.33
CA SER A 77 9.52 2.82 -13.34
C SER A 77 9.84 1.62 -12.44
N LYS A 78 9.14 1.50 -11.30
CA LYS A 78 9.29 0.39 -10.35
C LYS A 78 8.60 -0.86 -10.86
N ILE A 79 7.46 -0.72 -11.53
CA ILE A 79 6.78 -1.85 -12.19
C ILE A 79 7.63 -2.41 -13.32
N ALA A 80 8.21 -1.55 -14.17
CA ALA A 80 9.16 -1.96 -15.19
C ALA A 80 10.36 -2.71 -14.59
N ALA A 81 10.95 -2.18 -13.50
CA ALA A 81 12.03 -2.87 -12.80
C ALA A 81 11.62 -4.26 -12.28
N ILE A 82 10.41 -4.42 -11.73
CA ILE A 82 9.88 -5.72 -11.26
C ILE A 82 9.69 -6.68 -12.44
N ARG A 83 9.11 -6.21 -13.54
CA ARG A 83 8.88 -7.01 -14.75
C ARG A 83 10.20 -7.56 -15.27
N ASP A 84 11.18 -6.69 -15.45
CA ASP A 84 12.44 -6.99 -16.13
C ASP A 84 13.50 -7.59 -15.17
N TRP A 85 13.16 -7.78 -13.89
CA TRP A 85 14.07 -8.30 -12.87
C TRP A 85 14.66 -9.67 -13.25
N PRO A 86 15.99 -9.89 -13.21
CA PRO A 86 16.58 -11.17 -13.58
C PRO A 86 16.22 -12.28 -12.58
N THR A 87 16.44 -13.54 -12.95
CA THR A 87 16.34 -14.66 -11.99
C THR A 87 17.28 -14.44 -10.82
N LEU A 88 16.77 -14.56 -9.60
CA LEU A 88 17.53 -14.33 -8.37
C LEU A 88 18.52 -15.48 -8.15
N ARG A 89 19.80 -15.15 -8.04
CA ARG A 89 20.90 -16.11 -7.84
C ARG A 89 21.55 -15.96 -6.48
N THR A 90 21.37 -14.83 -5.82
CA THR A 90 22.00 -14.54 -4.54
C THR A 90 21.00 -14.11 -3.47
N LEU A 91 21.40 -14.27 -2.21
CA LEU A 91 20.62 -13.81 -1.06
C LEU A 91 20.42 -12.29 -1.05
N THR A 92 21.42 -11.53 -1.53
CA THR A 92 21.36 -10.07 -1.64
C THR A 92 20.30 -9.65 -2.64
N GLU A 93 20.30 -10.25 -3.84
CA GLU A 93 19.29 -9.99 -4.87
C GLU A 93 17.88 -10.34 -4.38
N LEU A 94 17.74 -11.46 -3.68
CA LEU A 94 16.47 -11.88 -3.10
C LEU A 94 15.93 -10.88 -2.07
N ARG A 95 16.79 -10.37 -1.20
CA ARG A 95 16.42 -9.32 -0.23
C ARG A 95 16.00 -8.04 -0.93
N SER A 96 16.72 -7.62 -1.96
CA SER A 96 16.36 -6.41 -2.73
C SER A 96 15.02 -6.57 -3.45
N PHE A 97 14.79 -7.71 -4.12
CA PHE A 97 13.52 -8.00 -4.79
C PHE A 97 12.36 -8.03 -3.79
N LEU A 98 12.50 -8.78 -2.68
CA LEU A 98 11.45 -8.86 -1.66
C LEU A 98 11.23 -7.53 -0.95
N GLY A 99 12.26 -6.67 -0.81
CA GLY A 99 12.12 -5.33 -0.28
C GLY A 99 11.20 -4.47 -1.14
N LEU A 100 11.45 -4.42 -2.46
CA LEU A 100 10.61 -3.67 -3.39
C LEU A 100 9.20 -4.28 -3.51
N ALA A 101 9.10 -5.61 -3.61
CA ALA A 101 7.80 -6.28 -3.66
C ALA A 101 7.00 -6.02 -2.38
N ASN A 102 7.65 -6.01 -1.21
CA ASN A 102 7.00 -5.72 0.06
C ASN A 102 6.55 -4.26 0.17
N TYR A 103 7.23 -3.32 -0.49
CA TYR A 103 6.79 -1.93 -0.57
C TYR A 103 5.42 -1.80 -1.28
N TYR A 104 5.22 -2.56 -2.36
CA TYR A 104 3.96 -2.61 -3.11
C TYR A 104 3.00 -3.72 -2.67
N ARG A 105 3.22 -4.34 -1.50
CA ARG A 105 2.38 -5.46 -1.03
C ARG A 105 0.89 -5.12 -0.92
N LYS A 106 0.55 -3.85 -0.69
CA LYS A 106 -0.83 -3.37 -0.56
C LYS A 106 -1.66 -3.53 -1.83
N PHE A 107 -1.02 -3.78 -2.97
CA PHE A 107 -1.65 -4.05 -4.27
C PHE A 107 -1.86 -5.55 -4.53
N VAL A 108 -1.30 -6.42 -3.69
CA VAL A 108 -1.21 -7.85 -3.98
C VAL A 108 -2.03 -8.65 -2.97
N ARG A 109 -3.15 -9.21 -3.45
CA ARG A 109 -3.92 -10.18 -2.67
C ARG A 109 -3.05 -11.37 -2.28
N ASN A 110 -3.11 -11.76 -1.01
CA ASN A 110 -2.41 -12.94 -0.48
C ASN A 110 -0.88 -12.90 -0.67
N PHE A 111 -0.28 -11.71 -0.71
CA PHE A 111 1.17 -11.49 -0.87
C PHE A 111 2.02 -12.42 -0.01
N SER A 112 1.72 -12.52 1.29
CA SER A 112 2.50 -13.34 2.23
C SER A 112 2.52 -14.82 1.86
N THR A 113 1.44 -15.34 1.31
CA THR A 113 1.33 -16.73 0.84
C THR A 113 2.15 -16.92 -0.44
N ILE A 114 2.03 -16.00 -1.40
CA ILE A 114 2.79 -16.04 -2.66
C ILE A 114 4.30 -15.95 -2.38
N ALA A 115 4.72 -15.05 -1.48
CA ALA A 115 6.12 -14.83 -1.14
C ALA A 115 6.71 -15.88 -0.18
N ALA A 116 5.92 -16.83 0.33
CA ALA A 116 6.38 -17.79 1.35
C ALA A 116 7.57 -18.66 0.90
N PRO A 117 7.59 -19.24 -0.33
CA PRO A 117 8.75 -20.01 -0.81
C PRO A 117 10.02 -19.17 -0.91
N LEU A 118 9.90 -17.89 -1.27
CA LEU A 118 11.03 -16.97 -1.36
C LEU A 118 11.56 -16.59 0.03
N ARG A 119 10.66 -16.28 0.97
CA ARG A 119 11.04 -15.94 2.35
C ARG A 119 11.70 -17.11 3.10
N ARG A 120 11.46 -18.35 2.69
CA ARG A 120 12.15 -19.54 3.25
C ARG A 120 13.66 -19.46 3.06
N LEU A 121 14.12 -18.95 1.91
CA LEU A 121 15.54 -18.77 1.60
C LEU A 121 16.23 -17.65 2.41
N LEU A 122 15.46 -16.82 3.12
CA LEU A 122 16.00 -15.77 3.99
C LEU A 122 16.33 -16.24 5.42
N ARG A 123 15.94 -17.47 5.79
CA ARG A 123 16.14 -17.98 7.15
C ARG A 123 17.63 -18.24 7.41
N LYS A 124 18.05 -18.03 8.67
CA LYS A 124 19.41 -18.37 9.10
C LYS A 124 19.67 -19.85 8.85
N GLU A 125 20.93 -20.18 8.52
CA GLU A 125 21.42 -21.55 8.32
C GLU A 125 20.73 -22.34 7.20
N THR A 126 19.95 -21.67 6.35
CA THR A 126 19.32 -22.32 5.19
C THR A 126 20.31 -22.37 4.02
N ILE A 127 20.55 -23.57 3.51
CA ILE A 127 21.30 -23.78 2.27
C ILE A 127 20.51 -23.14 1.13
N TRP A 128 21.16 -22.31 0.32
CA TRP A 128 20.54 -21.71 -0.86
C TRP A 128 20.14 -22.81 -1.84
N ASN A 129 18.84 -23.08 -1.92
CA ASN A 129 18.26 -24.05 -2.84
C ASN A 129 17.08 -23.41 -3.57
N TRP A 130 17.33 -22.95 -4.80
CA TRP A 130 16.31 -22.38 -5.65
C TRP A 130 15.53 -23.49 -6.38
N ASP A 131 14.33 -23.80 -5.87
CA ASP A 131 13.49 -24.87 -6.40
C ASP A 131 12.38 -24.36 -7.35
N LYS A 132 11.53 -25.28 -7.80
CA LYS A 132 10.37 -24.98 -8.66
C LYS A 132 9.36 -24.07 -7.94
N ASP A 133 9.22 -24.17 -6.63
CA ASP A 133 8.30 -23.35 -5.84
C ASP A 133 8.80 -21.90 -5.76
N CYS A 134 10.10 -21.68 -5.59
CA CYS A 134 10.72 -20.35 -5.65
C CYS A 134 10.50 -19.71 -7.03
N THR A 135 10.69 -20.47 -8.11
CA THR A 135 10.45 -19.99 -9.48
C THR A 135 8.98 -19.60 -9.70
N SER A 136 8.05 -20.46 -9.26
CA SER A 136 6.61 -20.23 -9.36
C SER A 136 6.19 -19.01 -8.52
N ALA A 137 6.69 -18.90 -7.29
CA ALA A 137 6.44 -17.78 -6.39
C ALA A 137 6.92 -16.45 -6.99
N MET A 138 8.15 -16.41 -7.52
CA MET A 138 8.69 -15.21 -8.15
C MET A 138 7.85 -14.79 -9.37
N LYS A 139 7.47 -15.74 -10.23
CA LYS A 139 6.62 -15.48 -11.40
C LYS A 139 5.25 -14.94 -10.99
N LYS A 140 4.57 -15.60 -10.04
CA LYS A 140 3.27 -15.17 -9.52
C LYS A 140 3.34 -13.79 -8.89
N LEU A 141 4.39 -13.50 -8.13
CA LEU A 141 4.53 -12.22 -7.46
C LEU A 141 4.77 -11.08 -8.44
N LYS A 142 5.61 -11.31 -9.46
CA LYS A 142 5.78 -10.37 -10.56
C LYS A 142 4.46 -10.10 -11.27
N GLN A 143 3.73 -11.15 -11.64
CA GLN A 143 2.46 -11.00 -12.35
C GLN A 143 1.47 -10.15 -11.54
N ALA A 144 1.29 -10.47 -10.25
CA ALA A 144 0.38 -9.73 -9.38
C ALA A 144 0.78 -8.26 -9.19
N LEU A 145 2.09 -7.96 -9.23
CA LEU A 145 2.60 -6.59 -9.15
C LEU A 145 2.56 -5.84 -10.49
N ILE A 146 2.38 -6.52 -11.62
CA ILE A 146 2.25 -5.91 -12.96
C ILE A 146 0.78 -5.70 -13.32
N GLU A 147 -0.08 -6.66 -12.98
CA GLU A 147 -1.53 -6.60 -13.22
C GLU A 147 -2.30 -5.80 -12.18
N TYR A 148 -1.60 -5.27 -11.16
CA TYR A 148 -2.16 -4.65 -9.96
C TYR A 148 -3.53 -3.98 -10.15
N PRO A 149 -4.48 -4.16 -9.22
CA PRO A 149 -5.69 -3.35 -9.24
C PRO A 149 -5.32 -1.90 -8.90
N VAL A 150 -6.02 -0.95 -9.53
CA VAL A 150 -6.00 0.45 -9.07
C VAL A 150 -6.67 0.49 -7.69
N LEU A 151 -5.96 1.01 -6.69
CA LEU A 151 -6.52 1.12 -5.35
C LEU A 151 -7.31 2.40 -5.21
N LYS A 152 -8.50 2.34 -4.62
CA LYS A 152 -9.31 3.50 -4.28
C LYS A 152 -8.64 4.29 -3.14
N VAL A 153 -8.61 5.61 -3.26
CA VAL A 153 -8.27 6.48 -2.13
C VAL A 153 -9.39 6.36 -1.09
N ALA A 154 -9.02 6.07 0.16
CA ALA A 154 -9.96 5.90 1.25
C ALA A 154 -10.82 7.17 1.42
N ASP A 155 -12.13 7.00 1.46
CA ASP A 155 -13.08 8.08 1.72
C ASP A 155 -13.71 7.86 3.09
N PRO A 156 -13.35 8.64 4.14
CA PRO A 156 -13.90 8.44 5.48
C PRO A 156 -15.43 8.56 5.56
N SER A 157 -16.08 9.19 4.57
CA SER A 157 -17.54 9.32 4.54
C SER A 157 -18.28 8.08 4.05
N LEU A 158 -17.55 7.08 3.53
CA LEU A 158 -18.11 5.84 2.99
C LEU A 158 -17.82 4.66 3.93
N PRO A 159 -18.76 3.69 4.06
CA PRO A 159 -18.55 2.52 4.89
C PRO A 159 -17.40 1.67 4.36
N PHE A 160 -16.54 1.22 5.27
CA PHE A 160 -15.49 0.25 4.98
C PHE A 160 -16.03 -1.17 5.06
N VAL A 161 -15.76 -1.97 4.02
CA VAL A 161 -16.02 -3.42 3.99
C VAL A 161 -14.71 -4.17 4.08
N VAL A 162 -14.62 -5.10 5.03
CA VAL A 162 -13.46 -5.98 5.20
C VAL A 162 -13.87 -7.40 4.83
N THR A 163 -13.20 -7.97 3.84
CA THR A 163 -13.33 -9.39 3.48
C THR A 163 -12.04 -10.10 3.85
N THR A 164 -12.13 -11.19 4.61
CA THR A 164 -10.98 -11.99 5.03
C THR A 164 -11.03 -13.40 4.46
N ASP A 165 -9.86 -14.00 4.26
CA ASP A 165 -9.69 -15.42 3.99
C ASP A 165 -8.56 -16.00 4.85
N ALA A 166 -8.76 -17.20 5.37
CA ALA A 166 -7.73 -17.91 6.12
C ALA A 166 -7.41 -19.28 5.53
N SER A 167 -6.13 -19.63 5.57
CA SER A 167 -5.63 -20.95 5.17
C SER A 167 -4.66 -21.50 6.21
N HIS A 168 -4.22 -22.75 6.03
CA HIS A 168 -3.15 -23.32 6.85
C HIS A 168 -1.81 -22.58 6.69
N TYR A 169 -1.60 -21.88 5.57
CA TYR A 169 -0.34 -21.19 5.29
C TYR A 169 -0.34 -19.73 5.73
N GLY A 170 -1.47 -19.06 5.59
CA GLY A 170 -1.57 -17.62 5.75
C GLY A 170 -3.00 -17.11 5.82
N ILE A 171 -3.10 -15.85 6.18
CA ILE A 171 -4.32 -15.05 6.15
C ILE A 171 -4.19 -13.99 5.06
N GLY A 172 -5.32 -13.65 4.45
CA GLY A 172 -5.49 -12.52 3.58
C GLY A 172 -6.70 -11.70 4.02
N ALA A 173 -6.66 -10.42 3.68
CA ALA A 173 -7.79 -9.53 3.82
C ALA A 173 -7.74 -8.46 2.73
N VAL A 174 -8.92 -7.95 2.36
CA VAL A 174 -9.06 -6.77 1.52
C VAL A 174 -9.99 -5.79 2.22
N LEU A 175 -9.55 -4.53 2.30
CA LEU A 175 -10.36 -3.38 2.67
C LEU A 175 -10.94 -2.78 1.40
N GLN A 176 -12.25 -2.59 1.34
CA GLN A 176 -12.96 -2.11 0.15
C GLN A 176 -13.97 -1.02 0.53
N GLN A 177 -14.28 -0.17 -0.45
CA GLN A 177 -15.38 0.80 -0.37
C GLN A 177 -16.17 0.78 -1.67
N ASP A 178 -17.46 1.08 -1.57
CA ASP A 178 -18.35 1.24 -2.71
C ASP A 178 -18.76 2.71 -2.81
N ASP A 179 -18.55 3.30 -3.98
CA ASP A 179 -18.94 4.69 -4.30
C ASP A 179 -20.09 4.75 -5.33
N GLY A 180 -20.86 3.67 -5.44
CA GLY A 180 -21.97 3.53 -6.38
C GLY A 180 -21.57 2.82 -7.68
N ASN A 181 -20.29 2.52 -7.88
CA ASN A 181 -19.77 1.77 -9.04
C ASN A 181 -19.29 0.35 -8.66
N GLY A 182 -19.68 -0.13 -7.48
CA GLY A 182 -19.27 -1.42 -6.94
C GLY A 182 -18.00 -1.33 -6.10
N TYR A 183 -17.70 -2.44 -5.41
CA TYR A 183 -16.60 -2.49 -4.46
C TYR A 183 -15.23 -2.36 -5.13
N ARG A 184 -14.49 -1.31 -4.76
CA ARG A 184 -13.09 -1.11 -5.15
C ARG A 184 -12.15 -1.34 -3.97
N PRO A 185 -10.99 -1.98 -4.17
CA PRO A 185 -10.03 -2.23 -3.10
C PRO A 185 -9.33 -0.92 -2.69
N VAL A 186 -9.25 -0.67 -1.39
CA VAL A 186 -8.45 0.40 -0.78
C VAL A 186 -7.05 -0.12 -0.45
N GLU A 187 -6.97 -1.32 0.14
CA GLU A 187 -5.72 -1.97 0.50
C GLU A 187 -5.89 -3.49 0.65
N PHE A 188 -4.88 -4.24 0.24
CA PHE A 188 -4.74 -5.66 0.55
C PHE A 188 -3.78 -5.89 1.74
N MET A 189 -4.22 -6.72 2.68
CA MET A 189 -3.43 -7.19 3.80
C MET A 189 -3.21 -8.70 3.66
N SER A 190 -2.04 -9.18 4.10
CA SER A 190 -1.82 -10.62 4.23
C SER A 190 -0.74 -10.90 5.25
N ALA A 191 -0.85 -11.99 5.99
CA ALA A 191 0.17 -12.40 6.94
C ALA A 191 0.33 -13.92 6.94
N ARG A 192 1.46 -14.39 7.46
CA ARG A 192 1.66 -15.82 7.65
C ARG A 192 0.85 -16.30 8.85
N MET A 193 0.26 -17.49 8.74
CA MET A 193 -0.42 -18.12 9.87
C MET A 193 0.63 -18.54 10.92
N PRO A 194 0.48 -18.14 12.21
CA PRO A 194 1.32 -18.64 13.29
C PRO A 194 1.19 -20.16 13.43
N SER A 195 2.28 -20.85 13.79
CA SER A 195 2.32 -22.31 13.95
C SER A 195 1.22 -22.83 14.86
N GLU A 196 0.95 -22.12 15.94
CA GLU A 196 -0.02 -22.49 16.98
C GLU A 196 -1.47 -22.42 16.44
N LYS A 197 -1.70 -21.57 15.44
CA LYS A 197 -3.00 -21.36 14.79
C LYS A 197 -3.20 -22.24 13.55
N VAL A 198 -2.18 -22.98 13.11
CA VAL A 198 -2.34 -23.88 11.95
C VAL A 198 -3.21 -25.08 12.32
N ALA A 199 -3.04 -25.61 13.54
CA ALA A 199 -3.74 -26.79 14.06
C ALA A 199 -5.16 -26.51 14.58
N THR A 200 -5.59 -25.24 14.63
CA THR A 200 -6.92 -24.86 15.14
C THR A 200 -8.01 -25.16 14.11
N SER A 201 -9.27 -25.02 14.51
CA SER A 201 -10.41 -25.16 13.60
C SER A 201 -10.39 -24.08 12.50
N THR A 202 -11.12 -24.31 11.40
CA THR A 202 -11.30 -23.29 10.34
C THR A 202 -11.91 -22.01 10.89
N TYR A 203 -12.91 -22.11 11.78
CA TYR A 203 -13.55 -20.96 12.41
C TYR A 203 -12.56 -20.10 13.22
N GLU A 204 -11.65 -20.71 13.97
CA GLU A 204 -10.63 -19.98 14.74
C GLU A 204 -9.60 -19.29 13.83
N ARG A 205 -9.28 -19.89 12.68
CA ARG A 205 -8.38 -19.26 11.69
C ARG A 205 -9.04 -18.06 11.03
N GLU A 206 -10.31 -18.16 10.66
CA GLU A 206 -11.08 -17.04 10.10
C GLU A 206 -11.23 -15.90 11.12
N LEU A 207 -11.54 -16.21 12.37
CA LEU A 207 -11.61 -15.20 13.44
C LEU A 207 -10.25 -14.52 13.67
N TYR A 208 -9.15 -15.27 13.59
CA TYR A 208 -7.81 -14.71 13.66
C TYR A 208 -7.52 -13.78 12.48
N ALA A 209 -7.89 -14.16 11.24
CA ALA A 209 -7.73 -13.31 10.08
C ALA A 209 -8.50 -11.99 10.23
N LEU A 210 -9.76 -12.06 10.70
CA LEU A 210 -10.59 -10.89 10.98
C LEU A 210 -9.95 -9.97 12.03
N ARG A 211 -9.51 -10.52 13.16
CA ARG A 211 -8.83 -9.74 14.20
C ARG A 211 -7.59 -9.02 13.66
N GLN A 212 -6.74 -9.74 12.93
CA GLN A 212 -5.51 -9.16 12.38
C GLN A 212 -5.80 -8.06 11.35
N ALA A 213 -6.85 -8.23 10.54
CA ALA A 213 -7.31 -7.21 9.61
C ALA A 213 -7.80 -5.95 10.34
N LEU A 214 -8.58 -6.12 11.41
CA LEU A 214 -9.06 -5.01 12.25
C LEU A 214 -7.91 -4.27 12.95
N ASP A 215 -6.93 -5.00 13.48
CA ASP A 215 -5.75 -4.42 14.12
C ASP A 215 -4.88 -3.64 13.10
N HIS A 216 -4.69 -4.19 11.89
CA HIS A 216 -3.93 -3.53 10.80
C HIS A 216 -4.57 -2.20 10.37
N TRP A 217 -5.89 -2.18 10.16
CA TRP A 217 -6.63 -0.98 9.72
C TRP A 217 -7.24 -0.15 10.86
N LYS A 218 -6.82 -0.37 12.12
CA LYS A 218 -7.35 0.38 13.27
C LYS A 218 -7.25 1.90 13.07
N HIS A 219 -6.16 2.37 12.47
CA HIS A 219 -5.92 3.78 12.19
C HIS A 219 -6.92 4.38 11.17
N MET A 220 -7.42 3.58 10.22
CA MET A 220 -8.41 4.02 9.24
C MET A 220 -9.82 4.13 9.83
N LYS A 221 -10.08 3.43 10.94
CA LYS A 221 -11.39 3.42 11.63
C LYS A 221 -11.56 4.53 12.67
N HIS A 222 -10.51 5.27 13.01
CA HIS A 222 -10.58 6.34 14.03
C HIS A 222 -10.88 7.72 13.43
N TYR A 223 -11.40 7.80 12.21
CA TYR A 223 -11.82 9.07 11.60
C TYR A 223 -13.23 9.53 12.02
N ASP A 224 -13.91 8.78 12.89
CA ASP A 224 -15.14 9.22 13.54
C ASP A 224 -14.86 9.61 15.00
N GLY A 225 -14.88 10.92 15.30
CA GLY A 225 -14.80 11.49 16.65
C GLY A 225 -14.14 12.86 16.72
#